data_AF-A0A8T6H5V7-F1
#
_entry.id   AF-A0A8T6H5V7-F1
#
_cell.length_a   1.000
_cell.length_b   1.000
_cell.length_c   1.000
_cell.angle_alpha   90.00
_cell.angle_beta   90.00
_cell.angle_gamma   90.00
#
_symmetry.space_group_name_H-M   'P 1'
#
loop_
_entity.id
_entity.type
_entity.pdbx_description
1 polymer ?
#
loop_
_entity_poly.entity_id
_entity_poly.type
_entity_poly.pdbx_seq_one_letter_code
_entity_poly.pdbx_strand_id
1 'polypeptide(L)'
;MTEPGKGRLGASLVSAIFKTPLERERDFYRRYRELSGLIGESPDNMIVLVLRGELNLERGEYERAKTDFERALELARDLDEAKGWLLMEQVMRDRALYGLKLAEREL
;
A
#
# COMPACT_ATOMS: atom_id res chain seq x y z
N MET A 1 9.06 52.34 -14.08
CA MET A 1 8.01 51.64 -13.29
C MET A 1 7.89 50.23 -13.82
N THR A 2 8.64 49.30 -13.22
CA THR A 2 8.60 47.86 -13.56
C THR A 2 7.85 47.15 -12.44
N GLU A 3 6.75 46.47 -12.76
CA GLU A 3 5.99 45.68 -11.80
C GLU A 3 6.85 44.55 -11.20
N PRO A 4 6.71 44.24 -9.89
CA PRO A 4 7.48 43.18 -9.26
C PRO A 4 6.95 41.81 -9.70
N GLY A 5 7.88 40.90 -10.00
CA GLY A 5 7.62 39.54 -10.43
C GLY A 5 6.62 38.82 -9.53
N LYS A 6 5.47 38.43 -10.10
CA LYS A 6 4.55 37.48 -9.49
C LYS A 6 5.26 36.16 -9.35
N GLY A 7 5.72 35.90 -8.14
CA GLY A 7 6.43 34.68 -7.77
C GLY A 7 5.64 33.46 -8.22
N ARG A 8 6.29 32.62 -9.02
CA ARG A 8 5.85 31.26 -9.35
C ARG A 8 6.06 30.35 -8.12
N LEU A 9 5.71 30.83 -6.95
CA LEU A 9 5.58 30.05 -5.73
C LEU A 9 4.17 29.47 -5.80
N GLY A 10 3.99 28.21 -6.18
CA GLY A 10 2.63 27.69 -6.27
C GLY A 10 2.53 26.22 -6.61
N ALA A 11 2.60 25.88 -7.90
CA ALA A 11 2.13 24.57 -8.35
C ALA A 11 2.94 23.38 -7.79
N SER A 12 4.27 23.43 -7.86
CA SER A 12 5.10 22.28 -7.42
C SER A 12 5.13 22.11 -5.90
N LEU A 13 5.10 23.19 -5.13
CA LEU A 13 5.11 23.11 -3.66
C LEU A 13 3.73 22.70 -3.12
N VAL A 14 2.64 23.21 -3.73
CA VAL A 14 1.28 22.82 -3.35
C VAL A 14 1.01 21.35 -3.72
N SER A 15 1.43 20.86 -4.89
CA SER A 15 1.31 19.44 -5.25
C SER A 15 2.18 18.52 -4.36
N ALA A 16 3.36 18.99 -3.94
CA ALA A 16 4.23 18.24 -3.02
C ALA A 16 3.59 18.05 -1.64
N ILE A 17 2.73 18.98 -1.20
CA ILE A 17 2.05 18.93 0.10
C ILE A 17 0.64 18.32 -0.04
N PHE A 18 -0.06 18.62 -1.14
CA PHE A 18 -1.43 18.21 -1.42
C PHE A 18 -1.54 17.59 -2.82
N LYS A 19 -1.62 16.27 -2.91
CA LYS A 19 -1.92 15.59 -4.18
C LYS A 19 -3.34 15.92 -4.63
N THR A 20 -3.50 16.31 -5.89
CA THR A 20 -4.80 16.44 -6.56
C THR A 20 -5.50 15.07 -6.68
N PRO A 21 -6.83 15.02 -6.88
CA PRO A 21 -7.53 13.75 -7.12
C PRO A 21 -6.94 12.95 -8.28
N LEU A 22 -6.56 13.62 -9.39
CA LEU A 22 -5.94 12.97 -10.54
C LEU A 22 -4.57 12.37 -10.21
N GLU A 23 -3.75 13.09 -9.44
CA GLU A 23 -2.45 12.57 -9.01
C GLU A 23 -2.59 11.37 -8.09
N ARG A 24 -3.59 11.37 -7.18
CA ARG A 24 -3.89 10.20 -6.34
C ARG A 24 -4.33 9.00 -7.17
N GLU A 25 -5.20 9.19 -8.16
CA GLU A 25 -5.65 8.11 -9.04
C GLU A 25 -4.49 7.54 -9.87
N ARG A 26 -3.65 8.40 -10.45
CA ARG A 26 -2.45 7.98 -11.17
C ARG A 26 -1.47 7.23 -10.25
N ASP A 27 -1.31 7.71 -9.03
CA ASP A 27 -0.45 7.10 -8.01
C ASP A 27 -0.93 5.70 -7.65
N PHE A 28 -2.24 5.55 -7.44
CA PHE A 28 -2.89 4.27 -7.18
C PHE A 28 -2.59 3.27 -8.30
N TYR A 29 -2.90 3.59 -9.56
CA TYR A 29 -2.68 2.65 -10.67
C TYR A 29 -1.21 2.27 -10.85
N ARG A 30 -0.30 3.23 -10.64
CA ARG A 30 1.13 2.98 -10.71
C ARG A 30 1.56 1.99 -9.62
N ARG A 31 1.25 2.28 -8.35
CA ARG A 31 1.58 1.41 -7.20
C ARG A 31 0.93 0.04 -7.35
N TYR A 32 -0.34 -0.01 -7.76
CA TYR A 32 -1.08 -1.25 -7.95
C TYR A 32 -0.43 -2.13 -9.02
N ARG A 33 -0.05 -1.55 -10.16
CA ARG A 33 0.64 -2.28 -11.24
C ARG A 33 1.99 -2.81 -10.79
N GLU A 34 2.77 -1.99 -10.10
CA GLU A 34 4.09 -2.37 -9.59
C GLU A 34 3.99 -3.53 -8.60
N LEU A 35 3.13 -3.41 -7.58
CA LEU A 35 2.90 -4.47 -6.59
C LEU A 35 2.36 -5.75 -7.25
N SER A 36 1.44 -5.62 -8.21
CA SER A 36 0.92 -6.80 -8.93
C SER A 36 1.98 -7.48 -9.79
N GLY A 37 2.90 -6.73 -10.38
CA GLY A 37 4.06 -7.28 -11.10
C GLY A 37 4.99 -8.05 -10.17
N LEU A 38 5.32 -7.47 -9.01
CA LEU A 38 6.15 -8.13 -7.99
C LEU A 38 5.52 -9.43 -7.46
N ILE A 39 4.20 -9.46 -7.28
CA ILE A 39 3.47 -10.70 -6.92
C ILE A 39 3.57 -11.74 -8.04
N GLY A 40 3.54 -11.32 -9.31
CA GLY A 40 3.75 -12.24 -10.43
C GLY A 40 5.14 -12.89 -10.45
N GLU A 41 6.17 -12.14 -10.04
CA GLU A 41 7.55 -12.63 -9.96
C GLU A 41 7.84 -13.44 -8.68
N SER A 42 7.19 -13.09 -7.57
CA SER A 42 7.35 -13.73 -6.26
C SER A 42 6.01 -13.77 -5.53
N PRO A 43 5.17 -14.79 -5.80
CA PRO A 43 3.82 -14.89 -5.24
C PRO A 43 3.78 -14.97 -3.72
N ASP A 44 4.85 -15.49 -3.12
CA ASP A 44 4.96 -15.74 -1.68
C ASP A 44 5.75 -14.63 -0.96
N ASN A 45 5.64 -13.39 -1.44
CA ASN A 45 6.22 -12.24 -0.78
C ASN A 45 5.20 -11.53 0.12
N MET A 46 5.23 -11.86 1.41
CA MET A 46 4.36 -11.28 2.44
C MET A 46 4.33 -9.75 2.39
N ILE A 47 5.48 -9.09 2.25
CA ILE A 47 5.56 -7.62 2.28
C ILE A 47 4.73 -7.02 1.15
N VAL A 48 4.86 -7.57 -0.06
CA VAL A 48 4.15 -7.07 -1.24
C VAL A 48 2.64 -7.31 -1.12
N LEU A 49 2.22 -8.46 -0.58
CA LEU A 49 0.82 -8.77 -0.31
C LEU A 49 0.21 -7.77 0.69
N VAL A 50 0.88 -7.49 1.82
CA VAL A 50 0.41 -6.50 2.80
C VAL A 50 0.27 -5.11 2.18
N LEU A 51 1.28 -4.67 1.42
CA LEU A 51 1.26 -3.36 0.77
C LEU A 51 0.14 -3.24 -0.27
N ARG A 52 -0.17 -4.31 -1.02
CA ARG A 52 -1.29 -4.32 -1.97
C ARG A 52 -2.63 -4.34 -1.24
N GLY A 53 -2.74 -5.10 -0.16
CA GLY A 53 -3.93 -5.12 0.69
C GLY A 53 -4.27 -3.73 1.25
N GLU A 54 -3.27 -3.01 1.77
CA GLU A 54 -3.43 -1.62 2.24
C GLU A 54 -3.84 -0.68 1.10
N LEU A 55 -3.24 -0.82 -0.08
CA LEU A 55 -3.62 -0.02 -1.24
C LEU A 55 -5.07 -0.29 -1.69
N ASN A 56 -5.53 -1.54 -1.60
CA ASN A 56 -6.91 -1.92 -1.88
C ASN A 56 -7.86 -1.34 -0.81
N LEU A 57 -7.48 -1.34 0.48
CA LEU A 57 -8.24 -0.65 1.54
C LEU A 57 -8.38 0.85 1.27
N GLU A 58 -7.30 1.53 0.89
CA GLU A 58 -7.33 2.96 0.52
C GLU A 58 -8.34 3.23 -0.60
N ARG A 59 -8.64 2.24 -1.45
CA ARG A 59 -9.58 2.35 -2.57
C ARG A 59 -10.99 1.84 -2.27
N GLY A 60 -11.23 1.25 -1.10
CA GLY A 60 -12.51 0.64 -0.73
C GLY A 60 -12.74 -0.74 -1.35
N GLU A 61 -11.68 -1.41 -1.81
CA GLU A 61 -11.74 -2.71 -2.46
C GLU A 61 -11.56 -3.83 -1.42
N TYR A 62 -12.53 -3.95 -0.51
CA TYR A 62 -12.38 -4.70 0.74
C TYR A 62 -12.15 -6.21 0.54
N GLU A 63 -12.82 -6.86 -0.40
CA GLU A 63 -12.64 -8.29 -0.68
C GLU A 63 -11.24 -8.59 -1.21
N ARG A 64 -10.70 -7.70 -2.05
CA ARG A 64 -9.35 -7.83 -2.61
C ARG A 64 -8.30 -7.57 -1.55
N ALA A 65 -8.55 -6.59 -0.68
CA ALA A 65 -7.71 -6.34 0.49
C ALA A 65 -7.69 -7.55 1.43
N LYS A 66 -8.86 -8.10 1.76
CA LYS A 66 -9.02 -9.29 2.58
C LYS A 66 -8.20 -10.46 2.02
N THR A 67 -8.35 -10.75 0.73
CA THR A 67 -7.62 -11.85 0.06
C THR A 67 -6.10 -11.70 0.22
N ASP A 68 -5.58 -10.48 0.05
CA ASP A 68 -4.15 -10.20 0.20
C ASP A 68 -3.66 -10.39 1.63
N PHE A 69 -4.42 -9.92 2.62
CA PHE A 69 -4.07 -10.06 4.02
C PHE A 69 -4.14 -11.51 4.49
N GLU A 70 -5.15 -12.27 4.08
CA GLU A 70 -5.26 -13.69 4.39
C GLU A 70 -4.06 -14.46 3.84
N ARG A 71 -3.67 -14.21 2.59
CA ARG A 71 -2.49 -14.85 2.00
C ARG A 71 -1.20 -14.46 2.73
N ALA A 72 -1.03 -13.20 3.11
CA ALA A 72 0.12 -12.75 3.90
C ALA A 72 0.20 -13.46 5.26
N LEU A 73 -0.94 -13.68 5.92
CA LEU A 73 -1.03 -14.36 7.22
C LEU A 73 -0.81 -15.87 7.13
N GLU A 74 -1.15 -16.50 6.01
CA GLU A 74 -0.76 -17.88 5.72
C GLU A 74 0.75 -18.03 5.71
N LEU A 75 1.44 -17.19 4.92
CA LEU A 75 2.90 -17.20 4.81
C LEU A 75 3.59 -16.92 6.17
N ALA A 76 2.99 -16.08 7.01
CA ALA A 76 3.49 -15.80 8.36
C ALA A 76 3.54 -17.05 9.25
N ARG A 77 2.50 -17.90 9.15
CA ARG A 77 2.39 -19.12 9.96
C ARG A 77 3.41 -20.17 9.52
N ASP A 78 3.70 -20.20 8.23
CA ASP A 78 4.67 -21.14 7.65
C ASP A 78 6.13 -20.74 7.98
N LEU A 79 6.41 -19.45 8.26
CA LEU A 79 7.77 -18.99 8.58
C LEU A 79 8.18 -19.09 10.07
N ASP A 80 7.23 -19.33 10.97
CA ASP A 80 7.48 -19.44 12.43
C ASP A 80 8.50 -20.54 12.80
N GLU A 81 8.80 -21.46 11.85
CA GLU A 81 9.78 -22.53 12.02
C GLU A 81 11.22 -22.21 11.54
N ALA A 82 11.47 -21.11 10.81
CA ALA A 82 12.75 -20.96 10.09
C ALA A 82 13.29 -19.51 9.93
N LYS A 83 13.90 -18.98 10.99
CA LYS A 83 14.98 -17.96 11.01
C LYS A 83 14.72 -16.54 10.42
N GLY A 84 15.07 -15.54 11.23
CA GLY A 84 16.00 -14.46 10.81
C GLY A 84 15.42 -13.08 10.46
N TRP A 85 14.13 -12.95 10.18
CA TRP A 85 13.48 -11.66 9.84
C TRP A 85 12.35 -11.28 10.80
N LEU A 86 12.38 -11.82 12.02
CA LEU A 86 11.30 -11.79 13.00
C LEU A 86 10.63 -10.40 13.14
N LEU A 87 11.41 -9.31 13.15
CA LEU A 87 10.82 -7.98 13.31
C LEU A 87 10.02 -7.52 12.07
N MET A 88 10.54 -7.68 10.86
CA MET A 88 9.80 -7.26 9.66
C MET A 88 8.60 -8.16 9.41
N GLU A 89 8.73 -9.46 9.67
CA GLU A 89 7.59 -10.38 9.61
C GLU A 89 6.52 -10.07 10.66
N GLN A 90 6.90 -9.85 11.92
CA GLN A 90 5.95 -9.47 12.97
C GLN A 90 5.24 -8.18 12.59
N VAL A 91 5.97 -7.17 12.09
CA VAL A 91 5.38 -5.92 11.62
C VAL A 91 4.38 -6.16 10.49
N MET A 92 4.70 -6.99 9.50
CA MET A 92 3.79 -7.27 8.39
C MET A 92 2.61 -8.12 8.82
N ARG A 93 2.79 -9.06 9.74
CA ARG A 93 1.72 -9.86 10.34
C ARG A 93 0.74 -8.96 11.09
N ASP A 94 1.23 -8.06 11.93
CA ASP A 94 0.39 -7.12 12.70
C ASP A 94 -0.38 -6.18 11.77
N ARG A 95 0.28 -5.66 10.73
CA ARG A 95 -0.37 -4.85 9.69
C ARG A 95 -1.44 -5.64 8.94
N ALA A 96 -1.15 -6.89 8.58
CA ALA A 96 -2.10 -7.76 7.90
C ALA A 96 -3.32 -8.06 8.77
N LEU A 97 -3.13 -8.38 10.06
CA LEU A 97 -4.24 -8.60 11.01
C LEU A 97 -5.10 -7.35 11.16
N TYR A 98 -4.46 -6.18 11.29
CA TYR A 98 -5.18 -4.92 11.40
C TYR A 98 -5.96 -4.59 10.12
N GLY A 99 -5.32 -4.72 8.96
CA GLY A 99 -5.93 -4.49 7.66
C GLY A 99 -7.09 -5.46 7.37
N LEU A 100 -6.93 -6.74 7.69
CA LEU A 100 -7.99 -7.74 7.57
C LEU A 100 -9.21 -7.35 8.41
N LYS A 101 -8.99 -6.97 9.67
CA LYS A 101 -10.06 -6.50 10.54
C LYS A 101 -10.78 -5.27 9.98
N LEU A 102 -10.07 -4.36 9.31
CA LEU A 102 -10.70 -3.21 8.65
C LEU A 102 -11.50 -3.64 7.42
N ALA A 103 -10.96 -4.51 6.58
CA ALA A 103 -11.67 -5.03 5.42
C ALA A 103 -12.97 -5.73 5.81
N GLU A 104 -12.91 -6.63 6.80
CA GLU A 104 -14.06 -7.42 7.26
C GLU A 104 -15.17 -6.61 7.92
N ARG A 105 -14.90 -5.37 8.36
CA ARG A 105 -15.92 -4.49 8.94
C ARG A 105 -16.83 -3.87 7.88
N GLU A 106 -16.34 -3.77 6.66
CA GLU A 106 -17.01 -3.07 5.55
C GLU A 106 -17.63 -4.05 4.54
N LEU A 107 -17.53 -5.36 4.81
CA LEU A 107 -18.18 -6.46 4.07
C LEU A 107 -19.49 -6.89 4.75
#